data_AF-A0A354GQA2-F1
#
_entry.id   AF-A0A354GQA2-F1
#
_cell.length_a   1.000
_cell.length_b   1.000
_cell.length_c   1.000
_cell.angle_alpha   90.00
_cell.angle_beta   90.00
_cell.angle_gamma   90.00
#
_symmetry.space_group_name_H-M   'P 1'
#
loop_
_entity.id
_entity.type
_entity.pdbx_description
1 polymer ?
#
loop_
_entity_poly.entity_id
_entity_poly.type
_entity_poly.pdbx_seq_one_letter_code
_entity_poly.pdbx_strand_id
1 'polypeptide(L)'
;MAMQPSGRPDEGSSFFADEREARPVVGGTVARGHLRTDLHLFTGKRKHEPEPWQIAMSFVTSGAGGNIFGGLAVTADAQGNDVEEFPFPVTHEVLELGRQRYMIYCVVCHDSLGTGRGKIVERGYTPPPSYHIDRLRTVAVGHFFDVITNGYGSMPDYKQQIPPHDRWAITAYIRALQLSQHFPAEQAKQEQAGGRPQ
;
A
#
# COMPACT_ATOMS: atom_id res chain seq x y z
N MET A 1 -36.68 -5.72 25.38
CA MET A 1 -36.05 -5.91 24.05
C MET A 1 -34.64 -5.29 23.93
N ALA A 2 -34.02 -4.81 25.01
CA ALA A 2 -32.68 -4.21 24.97
C ALA A 2 -31.58 -5.20 24.55
N MET A 3 -31.63 -6.43 25.09
CA MET A 3 -30.84 -7.58 24.65
C MET A 3 -31.71 -8.47 23.77
N GLN A 4 -31.21 -8.75 22.57
CA GLN A 4 -31.85 -9.63 21.60
C GLN A 4 -31.10 -10.97 21.62
N PRO A 5 -31.78 -12.12 21.43
CA PRO A 5 -31.14 -13.43 21.40
C PRO A 5 -30.45 -13.71 20.05
N SER A 6 -29.60 -12.79 19.61
CA SER A 6 -28.86 -12.83 18.35
C SER A 6 -27.51 -12.15 18.53
N GLY A 7 -26.43 -12.80 18.09
CA GLY A 7 -25.08 -12.21 18.17
C GLY A 7 -24.97 -10.93 17.35
N ARG A 8 -24.49 -9.85 17.98
CA ARG A 8 -24.19 -8.57 17.32
C ARG A 8 -22.70 -8.47 16.98
N PRO A 9 -22.33 -7.60 16.01
CA PRO A 9 -20.93 -7.27 15.78
C PRO A 9 -20.25 -6.81 17.07
N ASP A 10 -19.05 -7.33 17.32
CA ASP A 10 -18.21 -7.05 18.49
C ASP A 10 -18.83 -7.38 19.86
N GLU A 11 -19.88 -8.22 19.90
CA GLU A 11 -20.42 -8.77 21.13
C GLU A 11 -19.53 -9.89 21.70
N GLY A 12 -19.50 -10.00 23.02
CA GLY A 12 -18.82 -11.10 23.71
C GLY A 12 -19.62 -12.40 23.64
N SER A 13 -18.94 -13.53 23.64
CA SER A 13 -19.55 -14.86 23.53
C SER A 13 -18.98 -15.80 24.58
N SER A 14 -19.82 -16.45 25.39
CA SER A 14 -19.36 -17.49 26.33
C SER A 14 -19.17 -18.86 25.68
N PHE A 15 -19.56 -19.02 24.41
CA PHE A 15 -19.46 -20.28 23.69
C PHE A 15 -18.04 -20.55 23.14
N PHE A 16 -17.34 -19.50 22.70
CA PHE A 16 -16.00 -19.62 22.12
C PHE A 16 -14.91 -19.29 23.16
N ALA A 17 -13.77 -19.98 23.06
CA ALA A 17 -12.70 -19.87 24.06
C ALA A 17 -11.99 -18.50 24.08
N ASP A 18 -12.07 -17.76 22.98
CA ASP A 18 -11.52 -16.40 22.84
C ASP A 18 -12.55 -15.31 23.18
N GLU A 19 -13.71 -15.71 23.69
CA GLU A 19 -14.83 -14.85 24.10
C GLU A 19 -15.40 -13.94 23.01
N ARG A 20 -15.06 -14.19 21.73
CA ARG A 20 -15.47 -13.37 20.59
C ARG A 20 -16.59 -14.02 19.82
N GLU A 21 -17.68 -13.28 19.63
CA GLU A 21 -18.75 -13.68 18.71
C GLU A 21 -18.27 -13.62 17.25
N ALA A 22 -17.50 -12.58 16.89
CA ALA A 22 -16.93 -12.42 15.55
C ALA A 22 -15.83 -13.47 15.29
N ARG A 23 -16.13 -14.45 14.43
CA ARG A 23 -15.21 -15.53 14.07
C ARG A 23 -14.28 -15.15 12.92
N PRO A 24 -12.99 -15.56 12.96
CA PRO A 24 -12.08 -15.34 11.85
C PRO A 24 -12.52 -16.15 10.62
N VAL A 25 -12.29 -15.58 9.43
CA VAL A 25 -12.53 -16.27 8.16
C VAL A 25 -11.48 -17.37 7.97
N VAL A 26 -11.89 -18.53 7.46
CA VAL A 26 -10.99 -19.65 7.15
C VAL A 26 -9.98 -19.21 6.07
N GLY A 27 -8.69 -19.52 6.27
CA GLY A 27 -7.63 -19.17 5.34
C GLY A 27 -7.90 -19.69 3.91
N GLY A 28 -7.59 -18.88 2.90
CA GLY A 28 -7.84 -19.20 1.50
C GLY A 28 -9.28 -18.97 1.01
N THR A 29 -10.21 -18.60 1.90
CA THR A 29 -11.59 -18.30 1.51
C THR A 29 -11.69 -16.98 0.76
N VAL A 30 -12.38 -16.99 -0.39
CA VAL A 30 -12.73 -15.78 -1.15
C VAL A 30 -14.24 -15.57 -1.11
N ALA A 31 -14.69 -14.50 -0.45
CA ALA A 31 -16.10 -14.13 -0.42
C ALA A 31 -16.59 -13.69 -1.81
N ARG A 32 -17.89 -13.88 -2.07
CA ARG A 32 -18.52 -13.37 -3.30
C ARG A 32 -18.33 -11.85 -3.40
N GLY A 33 -17.95 -11.37 -4.59
CA GLY A 33 -17.64 -9.96 -4.83
C GLY A 33 -16.28 -9.48 -4.31
N HIS A 34 -15.49 -10.36 -3.67
CA HIS A 34 -14.17 -10.03 -3.13
C HIS A 34 -13.02 -10.67 -3.93
N LEU A 35 -13.30 -11.18 -5.13
CA LEU A 35 -12.27 -11.67 -6.03
C LEU A 35 -11.44 -10.48 -6.54
N ARG A 36 -10.14 -10.50 -6.25
CA ARG A 36 -9.18 -9.44 -6.58
C ARG A 36 -8.39 -9.80 -7.83
N THR A 37 -8.99 -9.60 -9.00
CA THR A 37 -8.37 -9.96 -10.29
C THR A 37 -7.35 -8.94 -10.79
N ASP A 38 -7.52 -7.66 -10.42
CA ASP A 38 -6.62 -6.58 -10.81
C ASP A 38 -5.41 -6.50 -9.87
N LEU A 39 -4.29 -7.08 -10.30
CA LEU A 39 -3.06 -7.09 -9.51
C LEU A 39 -2.52 -5.68 -9.25
N HIS A 40 -2.63 -4.77 -10.24
CA HIS A 40 -2.18 -3.38 -10.12
C HIS A 40 -2.96 -2.70 -9.00
N LEU A 41 -4.30 -2.73 -9.05
CA LEU A 41 -5.15 -2.08 -8.07
C LEU A 41 -5.00 -2.67 -6.66
N PHE A 42 -4.90 -4.00 -6.52
CA PHE A 42 -4.99 -4.66 -5.22
C PHE A 42 -3.64 -4.93 -4.55
N THR A 43 -2.53 -4.91 -5.29
CA THR A 43 -1.19 -5.23 -4.76
C THR A 43 -0.13 -4.16 -5.06
N GLY A 44 -0.35 -3.27 -6.02
CA GLY A 44 0.68 -2.33 -6.46
C GLY A 44 1.84 -3.00 -7.21
N LYS A 45 1.66 -4.25 -7.65
CA LYS A 45 2.64 -4.99 -8.44
C LYS A 45 2.19 -5.12 -9.89
N ARG A 46 3.17 -5.16 -10.80
CA ARG A 46 2.97 -5.50 -12.22
C ARG A 46 2.63 -6.98 -12.35
N LYS A 47 1.84 -7.33 -13.35
CA LYS A 47 1.63 -8.74 -13.70
C LYS A 47 2.97 -9.32 -14.14
N HIS A 48 3.43 -10.35 -13.45
CA HIS A 48 4.63 -11.07 -13.87
C HIS A 48 4.29 -11.84 -15.15
N GLU A 49 4.76 -11.34 -16.30
CA GLU A 49 4.80 -12.12 -17.52
C GLU A 49 6.16 -12.82 -17.54
N PRO A 50 6.21 -14.16 -17.57
CA PRO A 50 7.48 -14.86 -17.55
C PRO A 50 8.27 -14.46 -18.80
N GLU A 51 9.52 -14.06 -18.60
CA GLU A 51 10.39 -13.73 -19.72
C GLU A 51 10.55 -14.96 -20.63
N PRO A 52 10.66 -14.80 -21.97
CA PRO A 52 10.72 -15.92 -22.91
C PRO A 52 11.79 -16.97 -22.55
N TRP A 53 12.89 -16.55 -21.92
CA TRP A 53 13.96 -17.44 -21.47
C TRP A 53 13.57 -18.29 -20.24
N GLN A 54 12.73 -17.78 -19.33
CA GLN A 54 12.22 -18.54 -18.17
C GLN A 54 11.26 -19.65 -18.60
N ILE A 55 10.44 -19.37 -19.62
CA ILE A 55 9.60 -20.37 -20.27
C ILE A 55 10.50 -21.44 -20.91
N ALA A 56 11.53 -21.03 -21.66
CA ALA A 56 12.46 -21.96 -22.28
C ALA A 56 13.23 -22.84 -21.27
N MET A 57 13.68 -22.30 -20.13
CA MET A 57 14.37 -23.09 -19.10
C MET A 57 13.44 -24.11 -18.41
N SER A 58 12.15 -23.80 -18.27
CA SER A 58 11.15 -24.74 -17.72
C SER A 58 10.97 -26.00 -18.60
N PHE A 59 11.23 -25.89 -19.90
CA PHE A 59 11.24 -27.04 -20.82
C PHE A 59 12.57 -27.82 -20.78
N VAL A 60 13.71 -27.15 -20.54
CA VAL A 60 15.03 -27.83 -20.46
C VAL A 60 15.12 -28.74 -19.24
N THR A 61 14.54 -28.35 -18.11
CA THR A 61 14.50 -29.19 -16.89
C THR A 61 13.51 -30.36 -16.97
N SER A 62 12.62 -30.38 -17.96
CA SER A 62 11.67 -31.49 -18.18
C SER A 62 12.24 -32.61 -19.07
N GLY A 63 13.38 -32.38 -19.74
CA GLY A 63 13.96 -33.30 -20.72
C GLY A 63 15.07 -34.23 -20.23
N ALA A 64 15.63 -34.01 -19.03
CA ALA A 64 16.70 -34.83 -18.47
C ALA A 64 16.29 -35.29 -17.07
N GLY A 65 16.05 -36.59 -16.90
CA GLY A 65 15.47 -37.18 -15.69
C GLY A 65 16.27 -36.90 -14.41
N GLY A 66 15.90 -35.83 -13.71
CA GLY A 66 16.53 -35.41 -12.46
C GLY A 66 15.65 -34.46 -11.64
N ASN A 67 14.95 -35.02 -10.66
CA ASN A 67 14.43 -34.38 -9.44
C ASN A 67 13.55 -33.11 -9.58
N ILE A 68 12.23 -33.33 -9.56
CA ILE A 68 11.14 -32.33 -9.45
C ILE A 68 11.10 -31.50 -8.14
N PHE A 69 12.11 -31.61 -7.28
CA PHE A 69 12.18 -30.88 -6.00
C PHE A 69 13.15 -29.68 -6.00
N GLY A 70 13.81 -29.38 -7.13
CA GLY A 70 14.80 -28.29 -7.22
C GLY A 70 14.30 -26.98 -7.86
N GLY A 71 13.03 -26.91 -8.27
CA GLY A 71 12.53 -25.83 -9.13
C GLY A 71 12.01 -24.57 -8.43
N LEU A 72 12.09 -24.47 -7.10
CA LEU A 72 11.72 -23.23 -6.41
C LEU A 72 12.92 -22.28 -6.33
N ALA A 73 13.40 -21.84 -7.48
CA ALA A 73 14.11 -20.59 -7.56
C ALA A 73 13.08 -19.49 -7.29
N VAL A 74 12.82 -19.19 -6.01
CA VAL A 74 12.30 -17.88 -5.61
C VAL A 74 13.42 -16.90 -5.95
N THR A 75 13.48 -16.46 -7.21
CA THR A 75 14.06 -15.16 -7.50
C THR A 75 13.11 -14.16 -6.89
N ALA A 76 13.28 -13.91 -5.59
CA ALA A 76 12.85 -12.66 -5.01
C ALA A 76 13.61 -11.60 -5.80
N ASP A 77 12.93 -10.95 -6.74
CA ASP A 77 13.47 -9.72 -7.28
C ASP A 77 13.69 -8.81 -6.07
N ALA A 78 14.94 -8.40 -5.87
CA ALA A 78 15.26 -7.29 -5.00
C ALA A 78 15.12 -5.95 -5.75
N GLN A 79 14.60 -5.99 -6.99
CA GLN A 79 14.33 -4.86 -7.86
C GLN A 79 13.13 -5.13 -8.78
N GLY A 80 11.99 -4.51 -8.46
CA GLY A 80 11.17 -3.89 -9.50
C GLY A 80 9.89 -4.59 -9.95
N ASN A 81 9.17 -5.34 -9.12
CA ASN A 81 7.78 -5.65 -9.47
C ASN A 81 6.75 -4.56 -9.12
N ASP A 82 7.16 -3.49 -8.43
CA ASP A 82 6.26 -2.36 -8.13
C ASP A 82 5.84 -1.61 -9.39
N VAL A 83 4.59 -1.14 -9.43
CA VAL A 83 4.07 -0.27 -10.49
C VAL A 83 4.53 1.16 -10.30
N GLU A 84 4.88 1.83 -11.41
CA GLU A 84 5.28 3.25 -11.40
C GLU A 84 4.09 4.20 -11.59
N GLU A 85 2.97 3.68 -12.09
CA GLU A 85 1.77 4.46 -12.43
C GLU A 85 0.62 4.19 -11.46
N PHE A 86 -0.28 5.16 -11.33
CA PHE A 86 -1.52 5.01 -10.58
C PHE A 86 -2.55 4.21 -11.39
N PRO A 87 -3.36 3.34 -10.76
CA PRO A 87 -4.37 2.55 -11.47
C PRO A 87 -5.60 3.38 -11.92
N PHE A 88 -5.63 4.67 -11.59
CA PHE A 88 -6.69 5.62 -11.98
C PHE A 88 -6.14 7.05 -12.05
N PRO A 89 -6.83 7.99 -12.73
CA PRO A 89 -6.42 9.38 -12.80
C PRO A 89 -6.35 10.04 -11.41
N VAL A 90 -5.25 10.73 -11.12
CA VAL A 90 -5.09 11.50 -9.88
C VAL A 90 -5.78 12.85 -10.05
N THR A 91 -7.07 12.91 -9.67
CA THR A 91 -7.84 14.16 -9.67
C THR A 91 -7.71 14.93 -8.35
N HIS A 92 -8.24 16.15 -8.29
CA HIS A 92 -8.28 16.92 -7.04
C HIS A 92 -9.06 16.21 -5.94
N GLU A 93 -10.16 15.53 -6.28
CA GLU A 93 -10.97 14.73 -5.35
C GLU A 93 -10.18 13.55 -4.79
N VAL A 94 -9.37 12.88 -5.62
CA VAL A 94 -8.45 11.82 -5.17
C VAL A 94 -7.42 12.36 -4.19
N LEU A 95 -6.83 13.52 -4.49
CA LEU A 95 -5.85 14.15 -3.60
C LEU A 95 -6.47 14.57 -2.27
N GLU A 96 -7.69 15.11 -2.26
CA GLU A 96 -8.39 15.50 -1.04
C GLU A 96 -8.79 14.28 -0.20
N LEU A 97 -9.26 13.20 -0.84
CA LEU A 97 -9.48 11.91 -0.16
C LEU A 97 -8.17 11.39 0.44
N GLY A 98 -7.09 11.43 -0.33
CA GLY A 98 -5.75 11.02 0.11
C GLY A 98 -5.28 11.80 1.32
N ARG A 99 -5.45 13.13 1.30
CA ARG A 99 -5.16 14.03 2.43
C ARG A 99 -5.99 13.65 3.65
N GLN A 100 -7.30 13.49 3.49
CA GLN A 100 -8.18 13.13 4.60
C GLN A 100 -7.75 11.81 5.25
N ARG A 101 -7.47 10.78 4.45
CA ARG A 101 -7.04 9.46 4.94
C ARG A 101 -5.64 9.50 5.56
N TYR A 102 -4.72 10.24 4.97
CA TYR A 102 -3.38 10.47 5.54
C TYR A 102 -3.48 11.14 6.94
N MET A 103 -4.34 12.14 7.08
CA MET A 103 -4.55 12.85 8.35
C MET A 103 -5.25 11.99 9.41
N ILE A 104 -5.91 10.90 9.03
CA ILE A 104 -6.52 9.95 9.97
C ILE A 104 -5.50 8.88 10.40
N TYR A 105 -4.80 8.27 9.45
CA TYR A 105 -4.02 7.06 9.70
C TYR A 105 -2.51 7.27 9.78
N CYS A 106 -1.96 8.21 9.00
CA CYS A 106 -0.52 8.30 8.76
C CYS A 106 0.14 9.42 9.57
N VAL A 107 -0.55 10.53 9.78
CA VAL A 107 -0.02 11.76 10.42
C VAL A 107 0.55 11.52 11.81
N VAL A 108 0.01 10.54 12.53
CA VAL A 108 0.39 10.21 13.91
C VAL A 108 1.87 9.83 14.00
N CYS A 109 2.40 9.15 12.97
CA CYS A 109 3.79 8.72 12.87
C CYS A 109 4.60 9.60 11.92
N HIS A 110 4.00 9.97 10.77
CA HIS A 110 4.70 10.62 9.67
C HIS A 110 4.64 12.15 9.70
N ASP A 111 3.92 12.74 10.66
CA ASP A 111 3.58 14.18 10.75
C ASP A 111 2.85 14.72 9.51
N SER A 112 2.36 15.97 9.59
CA SER A 112 1.56 16.58 8.53
C SER A 112 2.38 16.94 7.28
N LEU A 113 3.70 17.06 7.42
CA LEU A 113 4.62 17.41 6.35
C LEU A 113 5.34 16.18 5.77
N GLY A 114 5.16 14.99 6.36
CA GLY A 114 5.84 13.78 5.90
C GLY A 114 7.31 13.71 6.31
N THR A 115 7.69 14.39 7.41
CA THR A 115 9.09 14.41 7.87
C THR A 115 9.45 13.25 8.79
N GLY A 116 8.46 12.46 9.24
CA GLY A 116 8.67 11.34 10.15
C GLY A 116 8.83 11.73 11.62
N ARG A 117 8.37 12.92 11.99
CA ARG A 117 8.41 13.48 13.35
C ARG A 117 7.02 13.57 13.97
N GLY A 118 6.20 12.54 13.73
CA GLY A 118 4.85 12.47 14.29
C GLY A 118 4.84 12.34 15.81
N LYS A 119 3.68 12.58 16.43
CA LYS A 119 3.54 12.68 17.89
C LYS A 119 3.96 11.41 18.63
N ILE A 120 3.83 10.23 18.02
CA ILE A 120 4.24 8.97 18.69
C ILE A 120 5.75 8.78 18.72
N VAL A 121 6.49 9.41 17.79
CA VAL A 121 7.95 9.35 17.75
C VAL A 121 8.53 10.04 18.98
N GLU A 122 7.93 11.15 19.41
CA GLU A 122 8.26 11.82 20.68
C GLU A 122 8.07 10.92 21.91
N ARG A 123 7.31 9.83 21.76
CA ARG A 123 7.00 8.86 22.83
C ARG A 123 7.84 7.57 22.72
N GLY A 124 8.87 7.55 21.87
CA GLY A 124 9.82 6.45 21.78
C GLY A 124 9.56 5.43 20.66
N TYR A 125 8.59 5.68 19.77
CA TYR A 125 8.46 4.87 18.55
C TYR A 125 9.63 5.13 17.59
N THR A 126 10.06 4.08 16.88
CA THR A 126 11.06 4.20 15.80
C THR A 126 10.59 5.23 14.77
N PRO A 127 11.37 6.30 14.50
CA PRO A 127 10.98 7.32 13.54
C PRO A 127 10.90 6.71 12.14
N PRO A 128 9.78 6.90 11.41
CA PRO A 128 9.74 6.53 10.01
C PRO A 128 10.65 7.45 9.18
N PRO A 129 11.15 7.00 8.02
CA PRO A 129 11.93 7.86 7.13
C PRO A 129 11.08 9.03 6.64
N SER A 130 11.70 10.19 6.44
CA SER A 130 11.04 11.31 5.76
C SER A 130 10.76 10.94 4.30
N TYR A 131 9.58 11.30 3.80
CA TYR A 131 9.24 11.12 2.38
C TYR A 131 10.09 11.97 1.43
N HIS A 132 10.83 12.95 1.94
CA HIS A 132 11.60 13.92 1.17
C HIS A 132 13.03 13.45 0.83
N ILE A 133 13.45 12.30 1.35
CA ILE A 133 14.76 11.74 0.97
C ILE A 133 14.73 11.25 -0.47
N ASP A 134 15.84 11.40 -1.19
CA ASP A 134 15.92 11.06 -2.62
C ASP A 134 15.47 9.64 -2.92
N ARG A 135 15.89 8.68 -2.09
CA ARG A 135 15.47 7.27 -2.21
C ARG A 135 13.95 7.12 -2.32
N LEU A 136 13.18 7.79 -1.45
CA LEU A 136 11.72 7.68 -1.41
C LEU A 136 11.04 8.57 -2.45
N ARG A 137 11.71 9.61 -2.95
CA ARG A 137 11.21 10.39 -4.08
C ARG A 137 11.28 9.61 -5.38
N THR A 138 12.28 8.73 -5.54
CA THR A 138 12.51 7.98 -6.77
C THR A 138 11.98 6.54 -6.77
N VAL A 139 11.53 5.98 -5.64
CA VAL A 139 10.87 4.65 -5.65
C VAL A 139 9.58 4.69 -6.47
N ALA A 140 9.11 3.54 -6.95
CA ALA A 140 7.84 3.41 -7.65
C ALA A 140 6.63 3.68 -6.72
N VAL A 141 5.48 4.12 -7.25
CA VAL A 141 4.27 4.38 -6.44
C VAL A 141 3.71 3.11 -5.79
N GLY A 142 3.89 1.96 -6.45
CA GLY A 142 3.53 0.64 -5.92
C GLY A 142 4.18 0.32 -4.58
N HIS A 143 5.40 0.82 -4.34
CA HIS A 143 6.10 0.63 -3.07
C HIS A 143 5.31 1.22 -1.90
N PHE A 144 4.78 2.43 -2.03
CA PHE A 144 3.99 3.06 -0.97
C PHE A 144 2.69 2.30 -0.72
N PHE A 145 2.01 1.88 -1.78
CA PHE A 145 0.81 1.06 -1.65
C PHE A 145 1.08 -0.26 -0.92
N ASP A 146 2.18 -0.93 -1.26
CA ASP A 146 2.61 -2.19 -0.64
C ASP A 146 2.93 -2.01 0.84
N VAL A 147 3.70 -0.96 1.19
CA VAL A 147 4.03 -0.61 2.58
C VAL A 147 2.77 -0.33 3.40
N ILE A 148 1.79 0.40 2.86
CA ILE A 148 0.50 0.64 3.56
C ILE A 148 -0.28 -0.68 3.70
N THR A 149 -0.23 -1.55 2.69
CA THR A 149 -1.01 -2.79 2.64
C THR A 149 -0.44 -3.88 3.54
N ASN A 150 0.88 -4.02 3.61
CA ASN A 150 1.57 -5.16 4.22
C ASN A 150 2.47 -4.77 5.40
N GLY A 151 2.63 -3.47 5.68
CA GLY A 151 3.56 -2.97 6.68
C GLY A 151 5.01 -2.99 6.19
N TYR A 152 5.91 -2.36 6.95
CA TYR A 152 7.35 -2.36 6.67
C TYR A 152 8.16 -2.00 7.91
N GLY A 153 9.10 -2.85 8.30
CA GLY A 153 9.89 -2.66 9.51
C GLY A 153 8.98 -2.53 10.74
N SER A 154 9.02 -1.38 11.43
CA SER A 154 8.16 -1.08 12.59
C SER A 154 6.77 -0.57 12.21
N MET A 155 6.48 -0.32 10.93
CA MET A 155 5.17 0.13 10.47
C MET A 155 4.20 -1.07 10.34
N PRO A 156 3.04 -1.04 11.01
CA PRO A 156 2.04 -2.11 10.91
C PRO A 156 1.33 -2.09 9.55
N ASP A 157 0.62 -3.17 9.22
CA ASP A 157 -0.25 -3.22 8.05
C ASP A 157 -1.58 -2.49 8.30
N TYR A 158 -2.14 -1.89 7.24
CA TYR A 158 -3.41 -1.15 7.29
C TYR A 158 -4.48 -1.75 6.35
N LYS A 159 -4.29 -2.98 5.84
CA LYS A 159 -5.17 -3.54 4.80
C LYS A 159 -6.62 -3.78 5.25
N GLN A 160 -6.84 -3.94 6.55
CA GLN A 160 -8.18 -4.15 7.12
C GLN A 160 -8.92 -2.83 7.37
N GLN A 161 -8.17 -1.76 7.63
CA GLN A 161 -8.68 -0.44 8.02
C GLN A 161 -8.87 0.48 6.81
N ILE A 162 -8.01 0.36 5.79
CA ILE A 162 -7.98 1.28 4.65
C ILE A 162 -8.26 0.51 3.36
N PRO A 163 -9.36 0.78 2.63
CA PRO A 163 -9.66 0.14 1.35
C PRO A 163 -8.58 0.40 0.29
N PRO A 164 -8.40 -0.47 -0.72
CA PRO A 164 -7.37 -0.32 -1.76
C PRO A 164 -7.38 1.04 -2.47
N HIS A 165 -8.56 1.55 -2.83
CA HIS A 165 -8.68 2.87 -3.47
C HIS A 165 -8.12 3.99 -2.58
N ASP A 166 -8.44 3.96 -1.29
CA ASP A 166 -8.00 4.96 -0.32
C ASP A 166 -6.49 4.85 -0.06
N ARG A 167 -5.91 3.63 -0.11
CA ARG A 167 -4.45 3.46 -0.06
C ARG A 167 -3.74 4.11 -1.25
N TRP A 168 -4.29 3.98 -2.45
CA TRP A 168 -3.79 4.69 -3.64
C TRP A 168 -3.94 6.20 -3.52
N ALA A 169 -5.05 6.68 -2.98
CA ALA A 169 -5.25 8.11 -2.72
C ALA A 169 -4.22 8.66 -1.72
N ILE A 170 -3.91 7.92 -0.64
CA ILE A 170 -2.83 8.27 0.28
C ILE A 170 -1.49 8.33 -0.46
N THR A 171 -1.17 7.33 -1.31
CA THR A 171 0.04 7.35 -2.12
C THR A 171 0.13 8.59 -3.02
N ALA A 172 -0.98 9.00 -3.64
CA ALA A 172 -1.04 10.23 -4.43
C ALA A 172 -0.76 11.47 -3.58
N TYR A 173 -1.32 11.53 -2.36
CA TYR A 173 -1.05 12.62 -1.43
C TYR A 173 0.42 12.64 -0.95
N ILE A 174 1.06 11.49 -0.75
CA ILE A 174 2.50 11.41 -0.46
C ILE A 174 3.32 12.04 -1.59
N ARG A 175 2.96 11.79 -2.87
CA ARG A 175 3.61 12.44 -4.01
C ARG A 175 3.42 13.95 -4.03
N ALA A 176 2.22 14.41 -3.67
CA ALA A 176 1.96 15.85 -3.52
C ALA A 176 2.82 16.47 -2.40
N LEU A 177 3.00 15.79 -1.26
CA LEU A 177 3.90 16.25 -0.19
C LEU A 177 5.35 16.36 -0.68
N GLN A 178 5.84 15.34 -1.40
CA GLN A 178 7.19 15.36 -1.98
C GLN A 178 7.38 16.53 -2.94
N LEU A 179 6.39 16.78 -3.80
CA LEU A 179 6.40 17.91 -4.73
C LEU A 179 6.36 19.26 -3.98
N SER A 180 5.61 19.36 -2.88
CA SER A 180 5.51 20.61 -2.10
C SER A 180 6.84 21.10 -1.53
N GLN A 181 7.75 20.18 -1.19
CA GLN A 181 9.07 20.51 -0.61
C GLN A 181 10.18 20.58 -1.66
N HIS A 182 9.92 20.10 -2.88
CA HIS A 182 10.91 20.00 -3.96
C HIS A 182 10.37 20.49 -5.30
N PHE A 183 9.52 21.51 -5.27
CA PHE A 183 8.93 22.06 -6.48
C PHE A 183 10.02 22.62 -7.41
N PRO A 184 10.06 22.23 -8.70
CA PRO A 184 11.10 22.70 -9.61
C PRO A 184 11.07 24.23 -9.76
N ALA A 185 12.21 24.88 -9.49
CA ALA A 185 12.29 26.35 -9.51
C ALA A 185 11.89 26.97 -10.86
N GLU A 186 12.15 26.28 -11.97
CA GLU A 186 11.76 26.74 -13.31
C GLU A 186 10.25 26.70 -13.53
N GLN A 187 9.54 25.75 -12.92
CA GLN A 187 8.08 25.70 -12.97
C GLN A 187 7.46 26.78 -12.09
N ALA A 188 8.08 27.10 -10.94
CA ALA A 188 7.60 28.16 -10.05
C ALA A 188 7.61 29.53 -10.74
N LYS A 189 8.64 29.80 -11.55
CA LYS A 189 8.75 31.04 -12.33
C LYS A 189 7.66 31.15 -13.40
N GLN A 190 7.30 30.04 -14.04
CA GLN A 190 6.24 30.01 -15.06
C GLN A 190 4.85 30.21 -14.46
N GLU A 191 4.59 29.62 -13.29
CA GLU A 191 3.33 29.77 -12.57
C GLU A 191 3.14 31.21 -12.03
N GLN A 192 4.21 31.83 -11.53
CA GLN A 192 4.22 33.24 -11.12
C GLN A 192 4.03 34.21 -12.30
N ALA A 193 4.57 33.87 -13.47
CA ALA A 193 4.41 34.68 -14.69
C ALA A 193 3.03 34.53 -15.37
N GLY A 194 2.28 33.46 -15.06
CA GLY A 194 0.95 33.17 -15.62
C GLY A 194 -0.22 33.55 -14.71
N GLY A 195 0.02 34.22 -13.59
CA GLY A 195 -1.02 34.59 -12.61
C GLY A 195 -2.12 35.48 -13.18
N ARG A 196 -3.37 35.04 -13.04
CA ARG A 196 -4.61 35.74 -13.41
C ARG A 196 -4.65 37.16 -12.80
N PRO A 197 -5.04 38.22 -13.54
CA PRO A 197 -5.35 39.50 -12.91
C PRO A 197 -6.50 39.32 -11.91
N GLN A 198 -6.40 40.02 -10.78
CA GLN A 198 -7.38 40.03 -9.68
C GLN A 198 -8.78 40.41 -10.17
#